data_AF-A0A4Y7ST45-F1
#
_entry.id   AF-A0A4Y7ST45-F1
#
_cell.length_a   1.000
_cell.length_b   1.000
_cell.length_c   1.000
_cell.angle_alpha   90.00
_cell.angle_beta   90.00
_cell.angle_gamma   90.00
#
_symmetry.space_group_name_H-M   'P 1'
#
loop_
_entity.id
_entity.type
_entity.pdbx_description
1 polymer ?
#
loop_
_entity_poly.entity_id
_entity_poly.type
_entity_poly.pdbx_seq_one_letter_code
_entity_poly.pdbx_strand_id
1 'polypeptide(L)'
;MFLCAVRRLAPCSNSMYSGGGATRIYQRFPLLPSDPSLLRSKDLLHSSALLNTYTQRIYYRIKSASTVTLLQPTSPSKQPSRKMRCLSSIAFEILSIITALALTASLVPSTAAQSPTPSCYICPTEDIVDFPLSGATYSSDPFVCEYGEPQWSCSYSTTTGALVTDNNEGLCPQAAVYNCAERRSIMRARALPRAPAHPVPAAREVRPGLMEMRARLGEKKRLSKKH
;
A
#
# COMPACT_ATOMS: atom_id res chain seq x y z
N MET A 1 -37.69 -55.04 -8.14
CA MET A 1 -38.22 -54.30 -6.96
C MET A 1 -37.70 -52.88 -7.03
N PHE A 2 -38.63 -51.89 -7.06
CA PHE A 2 -38.48 -50.41 -7.13
C PHE A 2 -37.55 -49.88 -8.24
N LEU A 3 -37.96 -49.48 -9.46
CA LEU A 3 -39.02 -48.55 -9.94
C LEU A 3 -39.00 -47.16 -9.28
N CYS A 4 -38.38 -46.19 -9.95
CA CYS A 4 -38.83 -44.79 -9.96
C CYS A 4 -38.54 -44.15 -11.32
N ALA A 5 -39.62 -43.93 -12.07
CA ALA A 5 -39.69 -43.17 -13.31
C ALA A 5 -40.51 -41.89 -13.04
N VAL A 6 -39.99 -40.70 -13.34
CA VAL A 6 -40.78 -39.45 -13.39
C VAL A 6 -40.11 -38.52 -14.43
N ARG A 7 -40.59 -38.55 -15.68
CA ARG A 7 -41.48 -37.56 -16.35
C ARG A 7 -40.85 -36.21 -16.69
N ARG A 8 -40.62 -36.02 -18.01
CA ARG A 8 -40.58 -34.72 -18.70
C ARG A 8 -41.98 -34.11 -18.74
N LEU A 9 -42.12 -32.83 -18.39
CA LEU A 9 -43.16 -31.93 -18.91
C LEU A 9 -42.59 -30.51 -19.00
N ALA A 10 -42.59 -29.97 -20.20
CA ALA A 10 -42.67 -28.53 -20.50
C ALA A 10 -44.05 -28.28 -21.13
N PRO A 11 -44.45 -27.07 -21.54
CA PRO A 11 -44.25 -25.72 -21.00
C PRO A 11 -45.61 -25.04 -20.68
N CYS A 12 -45.63 -23.91 -19.99
CA CYS A 12 -46.77 -22.99 -20.02
C CYS A 12 -46.29 -21.56 -20.29
N SER A 13 -46.67 -21.07 -21.46
CA SER A 13 -46.57 -19.68 -21.91
C SER A 13 -47.64 -18.81 -21.25
N ASN A 14 -47.28 -17.53 -21.04
CA ASN A 14 -48.06 -16.30 -21.24
C ASN A 14 -47.94 -15.34 -20.06
N SER A 15 -47.34 -14.17 -20.30
CA SER A 15 -48.08 -12.92 -20.12
C SER A 15 -47.36 -11.78 -20.84
N MET A 16 -48.10 -11.17 -21.78
CA MET A 16 -47.81 -9.91 -22.45
C MET A 16 -47.69 -8.79 -21.42
N TYR A 17 -46.61 -8.01 -21.49
CA TYR A 17 -46.72 -6.57 -21.28
C TYR A 17 -45.86 -5.85 -22.33
N SER A 18 -46.56 -5.25 -23.27
CA SER A 18 -46.04 -4.31 -24.25
C SER A 18 -45.82 -2.98 -23.55
N GLY A 19 -44.59 -2.46 -23.59
CA GLY A 19 -44.22 -1.22 -22.92
C GLY A 19 -42.90 -0.67 -23.46
N GLY A 20 -43.02 0.05 -24.58
CA GLY A 20 -42.16 1.14 -25.06
C GLY A 20 -40.69 1.22 -24.65
N GLY A 21 -39.81 1.00 -25.64
CA GLY A 21 -38.78 1.99 -26.01
C GLY A 21 -37.73 2.36 -24.96
N ALA A 22 -36.69 1.53 -24.84
CA ALA A 22 -35.35 2.00 -24.51
C ALA A 22 -34.33 1.03 -25.11
N THR A 23 -33.65 1.46 -26.16
CA THR A 23 -32.51 0.77 -26.77
C THR A 23 -31.34 0.70 -25.77
N ARG A 24 -31.36 -0.32 -24.90
CA ARG A 24 -30.18 -0.72 -24.13
C ARG A 24 -29.29 -1.59 -25.00
N ILE A 25 -28.14 -1.03 -25.34
CA ILE A 25 -27.00 -1.76 -25.91
C ILE A 25 -26.54 -2.77 -24.84
N TYR A 26 -26.92 -4.03 -24.98
CA TYR A 26 -26.37 -5.13 -24.20
C TYR A 26 -24.98 -5.46 -24.77
N GLN A 27 -23.92 -5.02 -24.08
CA GLN A 27 -22.61 -5.63 -24.26
C GLN A 27 -22.68 -7.08 -23.77
N ARG A 28 -22.46 -8.02 -24.69
CA ARG A 28 -22.23 -9.44 -24.38
C ARG A 28 -21.05 -9.56 -23.43
N PHE A 29 -21.30 -9.91 -22.18
CA PHE A 29 -20.29 -10.52 -21.32
C PHE A 29 -20.12 -11.99 -21.73
N PRO A 30 -18.91 -12.46 -22.05
CA PRO A 30 -18.66 -13.89 -22.21
C PRO A 30 -18.86 -14.56 -20.84
N LEU A 31 -19.75 -15.56 -20.82
CA LEU A 31 -19.97 -16.44 -19.68
C LEU A 31 -18.66 -17.18 -19.39
N LEU A 32 -18.03 -16.88 -18.25
CA LEU A 32 -16.94 -17.70 -17.73
C LEU A 32 -17.48 -19.07 -17.30
N PRO A 33 -16.77 -20.17 -17.59
CA PRO A 33 -17.13 -21.50 -17.11
C PRO A 33 -16.97 -21.59 -15.59
N SER A 34 -18.07 -21.93 -14.93
CA SER A 34 -18.14 -22.25 -13.51
C SER A 34 -17.85 -23.74 -13.30
N ASP A 35 -16.58 -24.10 -13.15
CA ASP A 35 -16.16 -25.43 -12.67
C ASP A 35 -15.07 -25.26 -11.59
N PRO A 36 -15.41 -25.31 -10.29
CA PRO A 36 -14.45 -25.15 -9.20
C PRO A 36 -13.80 -26.48 -8.73
N SER A 37 -13.87 -27.56 -9.50
CA SER A 37 -13.61 -28.90 -8.97
C SER A 37 -12.22 -29.50 -9.24
N LEU A 38 -11.29 -28.81 -9.90
CA LEU A 38 -10.09 -29.46 -10.47
C LEU A 38 -8.75 -28.71 -10.33
N LEU A 39 -8.59 -27.87 -9.30
CA LEU A 39 -7.28 -27.33 -8.91
C LEU A 39 -6.92 -27.82 -7.50
N ARG A 40 -6.28 -28.99 -7.40
CA ARG A 40 -4.82 -29.18 -7.41
C ARG A 40 -4.27 -29.23 -5.97
N SER A 41 -4.47 -30.39 -5.36
CA SER A 41 -3.92 -30.81 -4.07
C SER A 41 -2.43 -31.23 -4.15
N LYS A 42 -1.58 -30.44 -4.83
CA LYS A 42 -0.16 -30.83 -5.07
C LYS A 42 0.92 -29.87 -4.57
N ASP A 43 0.57 -28.68 -4.07
CA ASP A 43 1.58 -27.65 -3.80
C ASP A 43 1.93 -27.45 -2.30
N LEU A 44 1.39 -28.28 -1.39
CA LEU A 44 1.60 -28.11 0.06
C LEU A 44 2.89 -28.75 0.63
N LEU A 45 3.72 -29.41 -0.18
CA LEU A 45 4.96 -30.06 0.31
C LEU A 45 6.27 -29.36 -0.09
N HIS A 46 6.23 -28.26 -0.85
CA HIS A 46 7.45 -27.51 -1.21
C HIS A 46 7.73 -26.27 -0.34
N SER A 47 6.82 -25.88 0.55
CA SER A 47 6.93 -24.62 1.31
C SER A 47 7.82 -24.68 2.55
N SER A 48 8.22 -25.87 3.01
CA SER A 48 9.06 -26.02 4.22
C SER A 48 10.57 -25.97 3.95
N ALA A 49 11.04 -26.05 2.70
CA ALA A 49 12.46 -26.01 2.37
C ALA A 49 13.03 -24.58 2.20
N LEU A 50 12.19 -23.57 1.96
CA LEU A 50 12.63 -22.19 1.69
C LEU A 50 12.84 -21.33 2.94
N LEU A 51 12.28 -21.73 4.09
CA LEU A 51 12.45 -20.99 5.35
C LEU A 51 13.85 -21.17 5.96
N ASN A 52 14.62 -22.20 5.54
CA ASN A 52 15.94 -22.48 6.09
C ASN A 52 17.09 -21.75 5.36
N THR A 53 16.89 -21.30 4.13
CA THR A 53 17.92 -20.55 3.37
C THR A 53 17.84 -19.04 3.60
N TYR A 54 16.68 -18.51 3.99
CA TYR A 54 16.49 -17.07 4.19
C TYR A 54 17.16 -16.56 5.49
N THR A 55 17.15 -17.34 6.57
CA THR A 55 17.79 -16.96 7.85
C THR A 55 19.31 -16.97 7.79
N GLN A 56 19.93 -17.82 6.95
CA GLN A 56 21.39 -17.86 6.77
C GLN A 56 21.92 -16.60 6.07
N ARG A 57 21.19 -16.00 5.11
CA ARG A 57 21.68 -14.81 4.37
C ARG A 57 21.70 -13.52 5.21
N ILE A 58 20.82 -13.38 6.21
CA ILE A 58 20.81 -12.19 7.08
C ILE A 58 22.02 -12.18 8.02
N TYR A 59 22.47 -13.35 8.48
CA TYR A 59 23.61 -13.46 9.41
C TYR A 59 24.95 -13.04 8.78
N TYR A 60 25.15 -13.22 7.47
CA TYR A 60 26.40 -12.86 6.80
C TYR A 60 26.53 -11.37 6.42
N ARG A 61 25.42 -10.63 6.23
CA ARG A 61 25.49 -9.20 5.87
C ARG A 61 25.85 -8.28 7.04
N ILE A 62 25.63 -8.70 8.29
CA ILE A 62 26.00 -7.90 9.47
C ILE A 62 27.52 -7.95 9.72
N LYS A 63 28.21 -9.02 9.28
CA LYS A 63 29.65 -9.19 9.55
C LYS A 63 30.57 -8.45 8.57
N SER A 64 30.06 -7.97 7.44
CA SER A 64 30.87 -7.28 6.41
C SER A 64 30.83 -5.74 6.47
N ALA A 65 30.12 -5.14 7.42
CA ALA A 65 29.98 -3.68 7.53
C ALA A 65 30.94 -2.99 8.52
N SER A 66 31.92 -3.72 9.10
CA SER A 66 32.80 -3.15 10.14
C SER A 66 34.17 -2.65 9.64
N THR A 67 34.43 -2.60 8.34
CA THR A 67 35.69 -2.05 7.82
C THR A 67 35.55 -0.55 7.57
N VAL A 68 35.40 0.22 8.65
CA VAL A 68 35.52 1.68 8.64
C VAL A 68 36.99 2.02 8.36
N THR A 69 37.29 2.43 7.14
CA THR A 69 38.59 2.97 6.74
C THR A 69 38.80 4.31 7.44
N LEU A 70 39.57 4.27 8.53
CA LEU A 70 40.12 5.44 9.22
C LEU A 70 41.11 6.14 8.29
N LEU A 71 40.66 7.19 7.60
CA LEU A 71 41.54 8.15 6.94
C LEU A 71 42.22 9.01 8.01
N GLN A 72 43.51 8.76 8.24
CA GLN A 72 44.37 9.62 9.05
C GLN A 72 44.66 10.94 8.31
N PRO A 73 44.41 12.11 8.93
CA PRO A 73 44.91 13.37 8.43
C PRO A 73 46.36 13.57 8.88
N THR A 74 47.31 13.49 7.94
CA THR A 74 48.70 13.92 8.14
C THR A 74 48.87 15.33 7.59
N SER A 75 48.87 16.33 8.46
CA SER A 75 49.49 17.62 8.14
C SER A 75 50.19 18.19 9.39
N PRO A 76 51.48 18.57 9.31
CA PRO A 76 52.20 19.18 10.41
C PRO A 76 51.99 20.71 10.37
N SER A 77 51.05 21.21 11.17
CA SER A 77 50.87 22.64 11.39
C SER A 77 51.68 23.12 12.61
N LYS A 78 52.61 24.01 12.31
CA LYS A 78 53.46 24.85 13.16
C LYS A 78 52.72 25.34 14.43
N GLN A 79 53.27 25.04 15.60
CA GLN A 79 52.76 25.50 16.91
C GLN A 79 52.78 27.03 17.03
N PRO A 80 51.63 27.68 17.30
CA PRO A 80 51.63 29.03 17.84
C PRO A 80 51.80 29.01 19.37
N SER A 81 52.56 30.00 19.80
CA SER A 81 53.00 30.33 21.14
C SER A 81 51.91 30.27 22.23
N ARG A 82 52.27 29.66 23.36
CA ARG A 82 51.52 29.62 24.61
C ARG A 82 51.37 31.03 25.17
N LYS A 83 50.19 31.66 25.05
CA LYS A 83 49.70 32.72 25.97
C LYS A 83 48.26 33.09 25.62
N MET A 84 47.30 32.24 26.02
CA MET A 84 45.87 32.58 26.24
C MET A 84 45.13 31.26 26.51
N ARG A 85 45.09 30.83 27.78
CA ARG A 85 44.41 29.58 28.21
C ARG A 85 43.31 29.80 29.25
N CYS A 86 42.71 30.99 29.31
CA CYS A 86 41.65 31.24 30.30
C CYS A 86 40.29 31.63 29.69
N LEU A 87 40.23 32.06 28.43
CA LEU A 87 38.96 32.41 27.76
C LEU A 87 38.39 31.29 26.88
N SER A 88 39.16 30.22 26.62
CA SER A 88 38.75 29.11 25.74
C SER A 88 37.87 28.06 26.43
N SER A 89 37.80 28.06 27.76
CA SER A 89 37.03 27.03 28.50
C SER A 89 35.53 27.30 28.44
N ILE A 90 35.11 28.57 28.50
CA ILE A 90 33.70 28.95 28.46
C ILE A 90 33.12 28.75 27.05
N ALA A 91 33.92 29.00 26.00
CA ALA A 91 33.48 28.82 24.61
C ALA A 91 33.24 27.34 24.23
N PHE A 92 34.00 26.40 24.83
CA PHE A 92 33.85 24.97 24.57
C PHE A 92 32.58 24.39 25.21
N GLU A 93 32.23 24.85 26.42
CA GLU A 93 31.00 24.43 27.10
C GLU A 93 29.74 24.93 26.39
N ILE A 94 29.74 26.18 25.91
CA ILE A 94 28.59 26.74 25.18
C ILE A 94 28.39 26.01 23.83
N LEU A 95 29.47 25.65 23.14
CA LEU A 95 29.40 24.93 21.87
C LEU A 95 28.86 23.50 22.03
N SER A 96 29.16 22.82 23.14
CA SER A 96 28.63 21.48 23.43
C SER A 96 27.12 21.51 23.70
N ILE A 97 26.64 22.54 24.41
CA ILE A 97 25.21 22.69 24.71
C ILE A 97 24.42 23.01 23.43
N ILE A 98 24.94 23.87 22.55
CA ILE A 98 24.27 24.20 21.28
C ILE A 98 24.18 22.98 20.35
N THR A 99 25.23 22.16 20.28
CA THR A 99 25.22 20.93 19.47
C THR A 99 24.29 19.85 20.03
N ALA A 100 24.21 19.71 21.35
CA ALA A 100 23.25 18.82 22.01
C ALA A 100 21.79 19.26 21.78
N LEU A 101 21.51 20.57 21.78
CA LEU A 101 20.16 21.10 21.54
C LEU A 101 19.74 20.98 20.06
N ALA A 102 20.68 21.07 19.12
CA ALA A 102 20.41 20.89 17.70
C ALA A 102 20.08 19.41 17.35
N LEU A 103 20.69 18.44 18.05
CA LEU A 103 20.43 17.02 17.83
C LEU A 103 19.05 16.56 18.31
N THR A 104 18.44 17.25 19.29
CA THR A 104 17.11 16.85 19.79
C THR A 104 15.96 17.35 18.92
N ALA A 105 16.17 18.41 18.12
CA ALA A 105 15.15 18.95 17.22
C ALA A 105 14.84 18.05 16.01
N SER A 106 15.73 17.12 15.63
CA SER A 106 15.51 16.21 14.50
C SER A 106 14.70 14.95 14.85
N LEU A 107 14.34 14.75 16.11
CA LEU A 107 13.61 13.57 16.59
C LEU A 107 12.10 13.79 16.73
N VAL A 108 11.54 14.90 16.24
CA VAL A 108 10.08 15.02 16.13
C VAL A 108 9.65 14.17 14.93
N PRO A 109 9.06 12.97 15.12
CA PRO A 109 8.48 12.25 14.00
C PRO A 109 7.41 13.16 13.40
N SER A 110 7.58 13.55 12.14
CA SER A 110 6.53 14.20 11.37
C SER A 110 5.43 13.18 11.16
N THR A 111 4.57 13.01 12.17
CA THR A 111 3.34 12.23 12.07
C THR A 111 2.33 13.11 11.34
N ALA A 112 2.59 13.35 10.05
CA ALA A 112 1.52 13.70 9.15
C ALA A 112 0.60 12.47 9.12
N ALA A 113 -0.42 12.49 9.99
CA ALA A 113 -1.53 11.53 10.01
C ALA A 113 -2.44 11.73 8.78
N GLN A 114 -1.84 12.06 7.63
CA GLN A 114 -2.52 12.08 6.36
C GLN A 114 -2.65 10.62 5.95
N SER A 115 -3.90 10.17 5.84
CA SER A 115 -4.20 8.92 5.13
C SER A 115 -3.41 8.95 3.82
N PRO A 116 -2.56 7.95 3.53
CA PRO A 116 -1.71 7.97 2.35
C PRO A 116 -2.58 8.28 1.14
N THR A 117 -2.28 9.39 0.45
CA THR A 117 -3.02 9.80 -0.73
C THR A 117 -3.00 8.63 -1.71
N PRO A 118 -4.16 8.15 -2.16
CA PRO A 118 -4.22 6.94 -2.98
C PRO A 118 -3.50 7.20 -4.30
N SER A 119 -2.32 6.59 -4.47
CA SER A 119 -1.58 6.61 -5.73
C SER A 119 -2.35 5.82 -6.79
N CYS A 120 -2.42 6.39 -7.99
CA CYS A 120 -3.04 5.77 -9.16
C CYS A 120 -2.06 5.10 -10.11
N TYR A 121 -0.75 5.26 -9.87
CA TYR A 121 0.26 4.66 -10.73
C TYR A 121 0.39 3.17 -10.43
N ILE A 122 0.61 2.35 -11.45
CA ILE A 122 0.89 0.91 -11.33
C ILE A 122 2.19 0.59 -12.06
N CYS A 123 2.80 -0.54 -11.71
CA CYS A 123 3.96 -1.03 -12.44
C CYS A 123 3.56 -1.31 -13.90
N PRO A 124 4.39 -0.88 -14.87
CA PRO A 124 4.32 -1.41 -16.23
C PRO A 124 4.27 -2.95 -16.23
N THR A 125 3.55 -3.54 -17.19
CA THR A 125 3.41 -5.00 -17.29
C THR A 125 4.71 -5.67 -17.71
N GLU A 126 5.55 -4.95 -18.46
CA GLU A 126 6.81 -5.38 -19.04
C GLU A 126 7.82 -4.22 -18.95
N ASP A 127 9.11 -4.55 -18.96
CA ASP A 127 10.19 -3.55 -19.06
C ASP A 127 10.51 -3.18 -20.52
N ILE A 128 11.60 -2.43 -20.75
CA ILE A 128 11.97 -1.98 -22.11
C ILE A 128 12.41 -3.14 -23.03
N VAL A 129 12.78 -4.29 -22.46
CA VAL A 129 13.24 -5.48 -23.19
C VAL A 129 12.24 -6.64 -23.08
N ASP A 130 10.98 -6.32 -22.81
CA ASP A 130 9.85 -7.25 -22.73
C ASP A 130 9.96 -8.31 -21.63
N PHE A 131 10.73 -8.06 -20.55
CA PHE A 131 10.66 -8.92 -19.36
C PHE A 131 9.37 -8.65 -18.59
N PRO A 132 8.59 -9.69 -18.27
CA PRO A 132 7.32 -9.52 -17.58
C PRO A 132 7.51 -9.14 -16.11
N LEU A 133 6.57 -8.37 -15.59
CA LEU A 133 6.47 -8.02 -14.18
C LEU A 133 6.31 -9.30 -13.33
N SER A 134 7.31 -9.58 -12.50
CA SER A 134 7.32 -10.73 -11.58
C SER A 134 6.74 -10.37 -10.21
N GLY A 135 6.90 -9.12 -9.76
CA GLY A 135 6.47 -8.66 -8.45
C GLY A 135 6.18 -7.16 -8.40
N ALA A 136 5.30 -6.75 -7.48
CA ALA A 136 4.99 -5.34 -7.27
C ALA A 136 4.61 -5.01 -5.81
N THR A 137 5.36 -4.07 -5.23
CA THR A 137 5.17 -3.56 -3.87
C THR A 137 4.72 -2.10 -3.91
N TYR A 138 3.40 -1.92 -3.76
CA TYR A 138 2.72 -0.63 -3.84
C TYR A 138 2.57 0.10 -2.50
N SER A 139 3.08 -0.46 -1.40
CA SER A 139 2.92 0.08 -0.04
C SER A 139 4.00 1.08 0.38
N SER A 140 5.09 1.19 -0.37
CA SER A 140 6.17 2.14 -0.14
C SER A 140 6.08 3.34 -1.08
N ASP A 141 6.71 4.44 -0.69
CA ASP A 141 6.99 5.58 -1.56
C ASP A 141 8.52 5.85 -1.53
N PRO A 142 9.25 5.58 -2.63
CA PRO A 142 8.78 5.10 -3.93
C PRO A 142 8.27 3.64 -3.88
N PHE A 143 7.38 3.28 -4.82
CA PHE A 143 6.90 1.91 -4.97
C PHE A 143 7.83 1.12 -5.89
N VAL A 144 7.95 -0.20 -5.65
CA VAL A 144 8.94 -1.06 -6.32
C VAL A 144 8.26 -2.06 -7.24
N CYS A 145 8.77 -2.16 -8.46
CA CYS A 145 8.38 -3.12 -9.49
C CYS A 145 9.56 -4.06 -9.76
N GLU A 146 9.31 -5.36 -9.75
CA GLU A 146 10.32 -6.39 -10.00
C GLU A 146 10.03 -7.04 -11.35
N TYR A 147 11.06 -7.14 -12.20
CA TYR A 147 10.98 -7.73 -13.53
C TYR A 147 11.98 -8.88 -13.61
N GLY A 148 11.55 -10.05 -14.09
CA GLY A 148 12.45 -11.20 -14.33
C GLY A 148 13.35 -11.64 -13.15
N GLU A 149 14.43 -12.34 -13.51
CA GLU A 149 15.51 -12.83 -12.62
C GLU A 149 16.84 -12.40 -13.28
N PRO A 150 17.87 -11.90 -12.53
CA PRO A 150 18.14 -12.22 -11.14
C PRO A 150 17.99 -11.03 -10.15
N GLN A 151 16.83 -10.36 -10.11
CA GLN A 151 16.47 -9.19 -9.26
C GLN A 151 16.53 -7.82 -9.96
N TRP A 152 16.03 -7.71 -11.18
CA TRP A 152 15.83 -6.40 -11.78
C TRP A 152 14.67 -5.68 -11.11
N SER A 153 14.94 -4.50 -10.58
CA SER A 153 13.92 -3.72 -9.88
C SER A 153 13.93 -2.26 -10.32
N CYS A 154 12.73 -1.70 -10.44
CA CYS A 154 12.51 -0.31 -10.81
C CYS A 154 11.65 0.34 -9.72
N SER A 155 12.09 1.48 -9.20
CA SER A 155 11.36 2.24 -8.18
C SER A 155 10.74 3.49 -8.79
N TYR A 156 9.46 3.73 -8.56
CA TYR A 156 8.71 4.85 -9.12
C TYR A 156 8.06 5.71 -8.04
N SER A 157 7.94 7.01 -8.30
CA SER A 157 7.27 7.93 -7.39
C SER A 157 5.77 7.64 -7.35
N THR A 158 5.20 7.57 -6.14
CA THR A 158 3.75 7.41 -5.99
C THR A 158 2.94 8.61 -6.45
N THR A 159 3.57 9.80 -6.51
CA THR A 159 2.91 11.09 -6.79
C THR A 159 2.99 11.46 -8.27
N THR A 160 4.15 11.30 -8.89
CA THR A 160 4.37 11.69 -10.29
C THR A 160 4.40 10.50 -11.25
N GLY A 161 4.58 9.27 -10.75
CA GLY A 161 4.81 8.10 -11.57
C GLY A 161 6.17 8.06 -12.25
N ALA A 162 7.06 9.04 -12.02
CA ALA A 162 8.38 9.07 -12.63
C ALA A 162 9.31 8.02 -12.01
N LEU A 163 10.23 7.49 -12.81
CA LEU A 163 11.31 6.62 -12.34
C LEU A 163 12.20 7.35 -11.33
N VAL A 164 12.40 6.75 -10.16
CA VAL A 164 13.23 7.26 -9.06
C VAL A 164 14.55 6.51 -8.97
N THR A 165 14.52 5.19 -9.13
CA THR A 165 15.73 4.35 -9.07
C THR A 165 15.62 3.24 -10.09
N ASP A 166 16.67 3.09 -10.89
CA ASP A 166 16.84 2.06 -11.90
C ASP A 166 17.88 1.04 -11.41
N ASN A 167 17.42 -0.16 -11.03
CA ASN A 167 18.29 -1.31 -10.73
C ASN A 167 18.17 -2.38 -11.83
N ASN A 168 17.97 -1.96 -13.08
CA ASN A 168 17.87 -2.80 -14.26
C ASN A 168 18.73 -2.26 -15.42
N GLU A 169 19.93 -1.75 -15.13
CA GLU A 169 20.91 -1.33 -16.16
C GLU A 169 20.39 -0.32 -17.21
N GLY A 170 19.36 0.49 -16.88
CA GLY A 170 18.77 1.43 -17.85
C GLY A 170 17.54 0.89 -18.58
N LEU A 171 17.09 -0.32 -18.27
CA LEU A 171 15.97 -1.00 -18.94
C LEU A 171 14.63 -0.75 -18.24
N CYS A 172 14.61 0.03 -17.16
CA CYS A 172 13.37 0.45 -16.53
C CYS A 172 12.63 1.47 -17.42
N PRO A 173 11.32 1.29 -17.64
CA PRO A 173 10.47 2.33 -18.22
C PRO A 173 10.62 3.67 -17.46
N GLN A 174 10.63 4.79 -18.19
CA GLN A 174 10.84 6.12 -17.57
C GLN A 174 9.66 6.58 -16.71
N ALA A 175 8.47 6.02 -16.93
CA ALA A 175 7.25 6.36 -16.21
C ALA A 175 6.40 5.11 -15.96
N ALA A 176 5.76 5.11 -14.80
CA ALA A 176 4.74 4.15 -14.42
C ALA A 176 3.41 4.41 -15.14
N VAL A 177 2.55 3.40 -15.20
CA VAL A 177 1.25 3.49 -15.90
C VAL A 177 0.22 4.11 -14.97
N TYR A 178 -0.48 5.17 -15.40
CA TYR A 178 -1.56 5.78 -14.62
C TYR A 178 -2.86 4.98 -14.79
N ASN A 179 -3.17 4.09 -13.84
CA ASN A 179 -4.39 3.29 -13.83
C ASN A 179 -5.02 3.20 -12.43
N CYS A 180 -5.81 4.22 -12.07
CA CYS A 180 -6.54 4.26 -10.80
C CYS A 180 -7.50 3.08 -10.62
N ALA A 181 -8.14 2.61 -11.69
CA ALA A 181 -9.19 1.59 -11.62
C ALA A 181 -8.60 0.25 -11.20
N GLU A 182 -7.49 -0.13 -11.85
CA GLU A 182 -6.74 -1.34 -11.54
C GLU A 182 -6.04 -1.25 -10.18
N ARG A 183 -5.40 -0.12 -9.85
CA ARG A 183 -4.81 0.05 -8.52
C ARG A 183 -5.86 -0.12 -7.43
N ARG A 184 -7.06 0.43 -7.64
CA ARG A 184 -8.18 0.29 -6.69
C ARG A 184 -8.67 -1.16 -6.61
N SER A 185 -8.69 -1.92 -7.71
CA SER A 185 -9.08 -3.33 -7.68
C SER A 185 -8.05 -4.19 -6.94
N ILE A 186 -6.76 -3.98 -7.18
CA ILE A 186 -5.65 -4.64 -6.46
C ILE A 186 -5.74 -4.36 -4.95
N MET A 187 -5.93 -3.10 -4.57
CA MET A 187 -6.06 -2.72 -3.15
C MET A 187 -7.31 -3.34 -2.52
N ARG A 188 -8.43 -3.42 -3.23
CA ARG A 188 -9.64 -4.10 -2.75
C ARG A 188 -9.44 -5.61 -2.61
N ALA A 189 -8.68 -6.23 -3.51
CA ALA A 189 -8.37 -7.66 -3.45
C ALA A 189 -7.42 -8.00 -2.29
N ARG A 190 -6.47 -7.09 -1.96
CA ARG A 190 -5.56 -7.22 -0.81
C ARG A 190 -6.20 -6.81 0.52
N ALA A 191 -7.23 -5.97 0.48
CA ALA A 191 -7.97 -5.60 1.67
C ALA A 191 -8.63 -6.84 2.27
N LEU A 192 -8.53 -7.00 3.59
CA LEU A 192 -9.25 -8.03 4.32
C LEU A 192 -10.74 -7.97 3.92
N PRO A 193 -11.41 -9.13 3.81
CA PRO A 193 -12.84 -9.15 3.55
C PRO A 193 -13.50 -8.22 4.56
N ARG A 194 -14.30 -7.28 4.06
CA ARG A 194 -15.10 -6.45 4.97
C ARG A 194 -15.89 -7.40 5.84
N ALA A 195 -15.80 -7.23 7.16
CA ALA A 195 -16.64 -7.96 8.08
C ALA A 195 -18.08 -7.94 7.55
N PRO A 196 -18.81 -9.06 7.62
CA PRO A 196 -20.19 -9.11 7.16
C PRO A 196 -20.88 -7.88 7.72
N ALA A 197 -21.59 -7.13 6.87
CA ALA A 197 -22.39 -6.03 7.37
C ALA A 197 -23.27 -6.63 8.45
N HIS A 198 -23.05 -6.23 9.71
CA HIS A 198 -23.96 -6.62 10.78
C HIS A 198 -25.35 -6.27 10.26
N PRO A 199 -26.33 -7.18 10.36
CA PRO A 199 -27.68 -6.90 9.91
C PRO A 199 -28.09 -5.59 10.58
N VAL A 200 -28.02 -4.51 9.82
CA VAL A 200 -28.51 -3.22 10.25
C VAL A 200 -29.99 -3.50 10.39
N PRO A 201 -30.55 -3.49 11.61
CA PRO A 201 -31.95 -3.81 11.82
C PRO A 201 -32.73 -3.02 10.78
N ALA A 202 -33.46 -3.76 9.92
CA ALA A 202 -34.00 -3.30 8.66
C ALA A 202 -34.46 -1.86 8.78
N ALA A 203 -33.78 -0.96 8.05
CA ALA A 203 -34.09 0.46 8.03
C ALA A 203 -34.43 1.03 9.42
N ARG A 204 -33.49 0.99 10.39
CA ARG A 204 -33.58 1.62 11.74
C ARG A 204 -34.99 2.13 11.97
N GLU A 205 -35.90 1.25 12.42
CA GLU A 205 -37.28 1.60 12.72
C GLU A 205 -37.24 3.01 13.32
N VAL A 206 -37.85 3.98 12.62
CA VAL A 206 -37.61 5.41 12.88
C VAL A 206 -37.98 5.62 14.33
N ARG A 207 -37.00 5.65 15.23
CA ARG A 207 -37.25 5.73 16.67
C ARG A 207 -37.76 7.14 16.93
N PRO A 208 -39.08 7.37 17.05
CA PRO A 208 -39.63 8.72 17.03
C PRO A 208 -39.12 9.50 18.24
N GLY A 209 -38.90 8.82 19.37
CA GLY A 209 -38.29 9.41 20.57
C GLY A 209 -36.85 9.92 20.37
N LEU A 210 -36.03 9.29 19.52
CA LEU A 210 -34.68 9.82 19.21
C LEU A 210 -34.73 11.04 18.28
N MET A 211 -35.71 11.09 17.38
CA MET A 211 -35.96 12.26 16.53
C MET A 211 -36.44 13.45 17.36
N GLU A 212 -37.39 13.22 18.28
CA GLU A 212 -37.91 14.22 19.19
C GLU A 212 -36.82 14.75 20.15
N MET A 213 -36.03 13.85 20.74
CA MET A 213 -34.93 14.25 21.60
C MET A 213 -33.88 15.10 20.85
N ARG A 214 -33.56 14.75 19.60
CA ARG A 214 -32.68 15.58 18.75
C ARG A 214 -33.28 16.96 18.46
N ALA A 215 -34.58 17.02 18.15
CA ALA A 215 -35.27 18.29 17.91
C ALA A 215 -35.19 19.19 19.15
N ARG A 216 -35.48 18.63 20.33
CA ARG A 216 -35.46 19.34 21.61
C ARG A 216 -34.07 19.83 22.01
N LEU A 217 -33.04 19.02 21.76
CA LEU A 217 -31.63 19.42 21.97
C LEU A 217 -31.21 20.53 21.00
N GLY A 218 -31.65 20.46 19.74
CA GLY A 218 -31.40 21.50 18.75
C GLY A 218 -32.02 22.84 19.12
N GLU A 219 -33.25 22.82 19.65
CA GLU A 219 -33.94 24.01 20.12
C GLU A 219 -33.25 24.65 21.33
N LYS A 220 -32.88 23.86 22.35
CA LYS A 220 -32.11 24.35 23.50
C LYS A 220 -30.79 25.01 23.08
N LYS A 221 -30.07 24.42 22.13
CA LYS A 221 -28.81 24.99 21.60
C LYS A 221 -29.02 26.31 20.85
N ARG A 222 -30.16 26.48 20.18
CA ARG A 222 -30.53 27.75 19.52
C ARG A 222 -30.86 28.84 20.53
N LEU A 223 -31.57 28.50 21.60
CA LEU A 223 -31.91 29.43 22.68
C LEU A 223 -30.67 29.85 23.47
N SER A 224 -29.77 28.92 23.78
CA SER A 224 -28.55 29.22 24.55
C SER A 224 -27.54 30.10 23.79
N LYS A 225 -27.63 30.19 22.47
CA LYS A 225 -26.73 31.00 21.64
C LYS A 225 -27.21 32.46 21.49
N LYS A 226 -28.42 32.78 21.98
CA LYS A 226 -28.99 34.13 21.95
C LYS A 226 -28.71 34.96 23.21
N HIS A 227 -28.21 34.33 24.27
CA HIS A 227 -27.72 34.97 25.48
C HIS A 227 -26.20 35.01 25.45
#